data_AF-A0A8T5TDN5-F1
#
_entry.id   AF-A0A8T5TDN5-F1
#
_cell.length_a   1.000
_cell.length_b   1.000
_cell.length_c   1.000
_cell.angle_alpha   90.00
_cell.angle_beta   90.00
_cell.angle_gamma   90.00
#
_symmetry.space_group_name_H-M   'P 1'
#
loop_
_entity.id
_entity.type
_entity.pdbx_description
1 polymer ?
#
loop_
_entity_poly.entity_id
_entity_poly.type
_entity_poly.pdbx_seq_one_letter_code
_entity_poly.pdbx_strand_id
1 'polypeptide(L)'
;DVFIILPENFSESVENNTNPVIFYHIDGTDSGALNAIEVALQEPLAMFRIEISSLTNFTIMVPHLEFGPPSWESQILNYALPLILPIIIIATTMNLTALSIVSEKPLPRMLITPTAKREILLSKIIANSVIMIMQATEIFTLTAFFGLYSLGSLFYLYLVLIMIGFSGICMGLFISTVSPTEQGANQMYMMMLIIIIIFSGTIIPAESLGSSMRIVIDVLPLGHASILISDITMRGLSFNAEHVIMINLISLVFLILAYIAYKFKKLEV
;
A
#
# COMPACT_ATOMS: atom_id res chain seq x y z
N ASP A 1 3.04 20.32 0.65
CA ASP A 1 3.57 21.70 0.72
C ASP A 1 5.04 21.73 0.37
N VAL A 2 5.49 22.80 -0.29
CA VAL A 2 6.88 22.95 -0.77
C VAL A 2 7.40 24.29 -0.28
N PHE A 3 8.54 24.28 0.41
CA PHE A 3 9.22 25.50 0.81
C PHE A 3 10.45 25.71 -0.05
N ILE A 4 10.50 26.81 -0.80
CA ILE A 4 11.68 27.18 -1.57
C ILE A 4 12.47 28.18 -0.73
N ILE A 5 13.73 27.86 -0.45
CA ILE A 5 14.65 28.74 0.27
C ILE A 5 15.62 29.33 -0.74
N LEU A 6 15.48 30.63 -0.95
CA LEU A 6 16.44 31.41 -1.72
C LEU A 6 17.60 31.82 -0.80
N PRO A 7 18.86 31.58 -1.19
CA PRO A 7 20.02 32.00 -0.40
C PRO A 7 20.08 33.54 -0.31
N GLU A 8 20.62 34.07 0.78
CA GLU A 8 20.71 35.52 1.00
C GLU A 8 21.48 36.25 -0.11
N ASN A 9 22.45 35.56 -0.74
CA ASN A 9 23.26 36.10 -1.83
C ASN A 9 22.68 35.80 -3.22
N PHE A 10 21.42 35.37 -3.33
CA PHE A 10 20.84 34.92 -4.61
C PHE A 10 20.96 35.98 -5.72
N SER A 11 20.60 37.24 -5.43
CA SER A 11 20.66 38.33 -6.39
C SER A 11 22.10 38.63 -6.84
N GLU A 12 23.05 38.67 -5.90
CA GLU A 12 24.46 38.91 -6.18
C GLU A 12 25.08 37.75 -6.99
N SER A 13 24.67 36.52 -6.70
CA SER A 13 25.13 35.33 -7.41
C SER A 13 24.64 35.30 -8.86
N VAL A 14 23.40 35.71 -9.10
CA VAL A 14 22.80 35.82 -10.44
C VAL A 14 23.50 36.90 -11.26
N GLU A 15 23.78 38.08 -10.68
CA GLU A 15 24.51 39.16 -11.36
C GLU A 15 25.96 38.78 -11.69
N ASN A 16 26.62 38.03 -10.80
CA ASN A 16 28.01 37.60 -10.98
C ASN A 16 28.17 36.35 -11.87
N ASN A 17 27.10 35.84 -12.52
CA ASN A 17 27.09 34.59 -13.28
C ASN A 17 27.66 33.38 -12.49
N THR A 18 27.60 33.43 -11.17
CA THR A 18 27.85 32.27 -10.32
C THR A 18 26.58 31.44 -10.27
N ASN A 19 26.66 30.12 -10.19
CA ASN A 19 25.48 29.26 -10.21
C ASN A 19 24.79 29.24 -8.82
N PRO A 20 23.72 30.02 -8.54
CA PRO A 20 23.00 29.92 -7.28
C PRO A 20 22.40 28.52 -7.09
N VAL A 21 22.62 27.98 -5.90
CA VAL A 21 21.95 26.77 -5.44
C VAL A 21 20.61 27.18 -4.84
N ILE A 22 19.52 26.65 -5.39
CA ILE A 22 18.19 26.82 -4.79
C ILE A 22 17.88 25.55 -4.00
N PHE A 23 17.67 25.73 -2.71
CA PHE A 23 17.21 24.65 -1.85
C PHE A 23 15.70 24.65 -1.83
N TYR A 24 15.12 23.48 -2.04
CA TYR A 24 13.69 23.29 -1.90
C TYR A 24 13.44 22.14 -0.92
N HIS A 25 12.57 22.38 0.05
CA HIS A 25 12.18 21.41 1.06
C HIS A 25 10.85 20.78 0.65
N ILE A 26 10.86 19.46 0.53
CA ILE A 26 9.70 18.65 0.15
C ILE A 26 9.58 17.50 1.13
N ASP A 27 8.34 17.12 1.41
CA ASP A 27 8.01 15.87 2.06
C ASP A 27 8.43 14.69 1.17
N GLY A 28 9.56 14.07 1.51
CA GLY A 28 10.12 12.97 0.74
C GLY A 28 9.31 11.69 0.80
N THR A 29 8.25 11.62 1.61
CA THR A 29 7.37 10.46 1.73
C THR A 29 6.63 10.14 0.43
N ASP A 30 6.34 11.16 -0.38
CA ASP A 30 5.71 11.01 -1.70
C ASP A 30 6.73 11.22 -2.83
N SER A 31 7.34 10.13 -3.28
CA SER A 31 8.27 10.13 -4.42
C SER A 31 7.62 10.62 -5.73
N GLY A 32 6.30 10.49 -5.88
CA GLY A 32 5.55 10.98 -7.04
C GLY A 32 5.43 12.49 -7.01
N ALA A 33 5.07 13.06 -5.86
CA ALA A 33 5.04 14.51 -5.64
C ALA A 33 6.43 15.14 -5.88
N LEU A 34 7.50 14.48 -5.44
CA LEU A 34 8.86 14.99 -5.59
C LEU A 34 9.25 15.21 -7.06
N ASN A 35 9.01 14.19 -7.90
CA ASN A 35 9.25 14.29 -9.34
C ASN A 35 8.33 15.34 -10.00
N ALA A 36 7.06 15.39 -9.59
CA ALA A 36 6.11 16.36 -10.14
C ALA A 36 6.51 17.81 -9.82
N ILE A 37 7.02 18.06 -8.62
CA ILE A 37 7.48 19.38 -8.19
C ILE A 37 8.78 19.76 -8.90
N GLU A 38 9.74 18.83 -9.03
CA GLU A 38 10.94 19.10 -9.82
C GLU A 38 10.60 19.50 -11.26
N VAL A 39 9.64 18.82 -11.89
CA VAL A 39 9.14 19.16 -13.22
C VAL A 39 8.42 20.52 -13.23
N ALA A 40 7.54 20.76 -12.25
CA ALA A 40 6.79 22.02 -12.16
C ALA A 40 7.69 23.23 -11.92
N LEU A 41 8.82 23.06 -11.21
CA LEU A 41 9.79 24.13 -10.96
C LEU A 41 10.64 24.47 -12.19
N GLN A 42 10.75 23.58 -13.18
CA GLN A 42 11.51 23.87 -14.40
C GLN A 42 10.92 25.04 -15.19
N GLU A 43 9.60 25.15 -15.27
CA GLU A 43 8.93 26.19 -16.09
C GLU A 43 9.10 27.60 -15.52
N PRO A 44 8.80 27.89 -14.23
CA PRO A 44 9.07 29.19 -13.62
C PRO A 44 10.56 29.57 -13.67
N LEU A 45 11.46 28.61 -13.48
CA LEU A 45 12.90 28.86 -13.58
C LEU A 45 13.31 29.18 -15.02
N ALA A 46 12.74 28.51 -16.01
CA ALA A 46 12.99 28.82 -17.42
C ALA A 46 12.49 30.23 -17.79
N MET A 47 11.32 30.63 -17.29
CA MET A 47 10.80 32.00 -17.47
C MET A 47 11.72 33.05 -16.84
N PHE A 48 12.18 32.80 -15.61
CA PHE A 48 13.12 33.68 -14.92
C PHE A 48 14.46 33.80 -15.65
N ARG A 49 14.97 32.71 -16.25
CA ARG A 49 16.17 32.74 -17.11
C ARG A 49 16.02 33.66 -18.31
N ILE A 50 14.86 33.61 -18.97
CA ILE A 50 14.56 34.43 -20.15
C ILE A 50 14.50 35.90 -19.76
N GLU A 51 13.87 36.22 -18.62
CA GLU A 51 13.77 37.59 -18.11
C GLU A 51 15.15 38.22 -17.80
N ILE A 52 16.06 37.43 -17.24
CA ILE A 52 17.43 37.87 -16.92
C ILE A 52 18.40 37.72 -18.12
N SER A 53 17.91 37.26 -19.28
CA SER A 53 18.72 37.08 -20.50
C SER A 53 19.95 36.17 -20.30
N SER A 54 19.89 35.23 -19.35
CA SER A 54 20.98 34.28 -19.12
C SER A 54 20.80 33.05 -20.04
N LEU A 55 21.85 32.67 -20.76
CA LEU A 55 21.83 31.49 -21.65
C LEU A 55 22.32 30.21 -20.98
N THR A 56 22.89 30.30 -19.77
CA THR A 56 23.47 29.16 -19.04
C THR A 56 22.52 28.63 -17.98
N ASN A 57 22.54 27.30 -17.78
CA ASN A 57 21.83 26.66 -16.68
C ASN A 57 22.58 26.94 -15.37
N PHE A 58 22.28 28.08 -14.74
CA PHE A 58 22.94 28.55 -13.54
C PHE A 58 22.34 28.03 -12.23
N THR A 59 21.25 27.28 -12.27
CA THR A 59 20.52 26.91 -11.05
C THR A 59 20.73 25.44 -10.75
N ILE A 60 21.34 25.15 -9.60
CA ILE A 60 21.41 23.78 -9.09
C ILE A 60 20.26 23.65 -8.09
N MET A 61 19.29 22.81 -8.44
CA MET A 61 18.19 22.47 -7.55
C MET A 61 18.59 21.27 -6.70
N VAL A 62 18.60 21.43 -5.38
CA VAL A 62 18.93 20.35 -4.45
C VAL A 62 17.74 20.11 -3.51
N PRO A 63 17.09 18.94 -3.58
CA PRO A 63 16.04 18.57 -2.64
C PRO A 63 16.61 18.42 -1.23
N HIS A 64 15.97 19.03 -0.25
CA HIS A 64 16.06 18.61 1.14
C HIS A 64 14.79 17.86 1.51
N LEU A 65 14.93 16.55 1.68
CA LEU A 65 13.85 15.66 2.13
C LEU A 65 13.65 15.88 3.63
N GLU A 66 12.48 16.37 4.04
CA GLU A 66 12.14 16.47 5.47
C GLU A 66 11.96 15.08 6.10
N PHE A 67 11.35 14.16 5.34
CA PHE A 67 11.17 12.75 5.68
C PHE A 67 11.72 11.87 4.56
N GLY A 68 12.59 10.91 4.89
CA GLY A 68 13.16 9.99 3.91
C GLY A 68 14.31 9.14 4.46
N PRO A 69 14.64 8.02 3.80
CA PRO A 69 15.81 7.24 4.14
C PRO A 69 17.09 8.06 3.93
N PRO A 70 18.07 8.00 4.86
CA PRO A 70 19.30 8.75 4.74
C PRO A 70 20.09 8.31 3.50
N SER A 71 20.88 9.22 2.93
CA SER A 71 21.58 9.04 1.65
C SER A 71 22.63 7.91 1.64
N TRP A 72 23.02 7.38 2.81
CA TRP A 72 23.96 6.27 2.95
C TRP A 72 23.28 4.89 2.94
N GLU A 73 21.95 4.84 2.93
CA GLU A 73 21.17 3.61 2.91
C GLU A 73 20.50 3.45 1.55
N SER A 74 20.11 2.23 1.17
CA SER A 74 19.54 2.02 -0.17
C SER A 74 18.16 2.68 -0.28
N GLN A 75 18.13 3.90 -0.82
CA GLN A 75 16.91 4.70 -0.97
C GLN A 75 15.84 3.92 -1.73
N ILE A 76 16.22 3.24 -2.82
CA ILE A 76 15.31 2.43 -3.63
C ILE A 76 14.57 1.39 -2.78
N LEU A 77 15.28 0.68 -1.90
CA LEU A 77 14.69 -0.37 -1.07
C LEU A 77 13.75 0.22 -0.03
N ASN A 78 14.15 1.29 0.65
CA ASN A 78 13.36 1.89 1.72
C ASN A 78 12.12 2.62 1.20
N TYR A 79 12.13 3.14 -0.02
CA TYR A 79 10.95 3.69 -0.68
C TYR A 79 10.03 2.59 -1.25
N ALA A 80 10.59 1.49 -1.77
CA ALA A 80 9.81 0.44 -2.41
C ALA A 80 9.16 -0.54 -1.41
N LEU A 81 9.83 -0.85 -0.30
CA LEU A 81 9.35 -1.86 0.65
C LEU A 81 8.00 -1.50 1.31
N PRO A 82 7.78 -0.28 1.84
CA PRO A 82 6.48 0.14 2.37
C PRO A 82 5.33 -0.06 1.38
N LEU A 83 5.64 0.10 0.09
CA LEU A 83 4.72 -0.01 -1.03
C LEU A 83 4.39 -1.46 -1.39
N ILE A 84 5.42 -2.30 -1.48
CA ILE A 84 5.33 -3.67 -2.00
C ILE A 84 4.88 -4.67 -0.92
N LEU A 85 5.30 -4.48 0.33
CA LEU A 85 4.97 -5.40 1.44
C LEU A 85 3.45 -5.63 1.63
N PRO A 86 2.60 -4.59 1.72
CA PRO A 86 1.16 -4.83 1.89
C PRO A 86 0.53 -5.49 0.65
N ILE A 87 1.05 -5.20 -0.54
CA ILE A 87 0.60 -5.83 -1.80
C ILE A 87 0.91 -7.32 -1.79
N ILE A 88 2.13 -7.72 -1.40
CA ILE A 88 2.51 -9.14 -1.35
C ILE A 88 1.64 -9.90 -0.34
N ILE A 89 1.44 -9.35 0.86
CA ILE A 89 0.64 -10.01 1.90
C ILE A 89 -0.82 -10.14 1.45
N ILE A 90 -1.45 -9.08 0.95
CA ILE A 90 -2.84 -9.16 0.53
C ILE A 90 -3.00 -10.13 -0.65
N ALA A 91 -2.09 -10.08 -1.63
CA ALA A 91 -2.12 -10.96 -2.80
C ALA A 91 -2.02 -12.44 -2.41
N THR A 92 -1.04 -12.79 -1.58
CA THR A 92 -0.79 -14.18 -1.18
C THR A 92 -1.90 -14.74 -0.29
N THR A 93 -2.32 -13.99 0.73
CA THR A 93 -3.40 -14.41 1.64
C THR A 93 -4.74 -14.55 0.92
N MET A 94 -5.04 -13.62 0.02
CA MET A 94 -6.26 -13.64 -0.79
C MET A 94 -6.26 -14.79 -1.80
N ASN A 95 -5.12 -15.09 -2.43
CA ASN A 95 -5.00 -16.23 -3.35
C ASN A 95 -5.24 -17.57 -2.63
N LEU A 96 -4.52 -17.82 -1.53
CA LEU A 96 -4.65 -19.04 -0.74
C LEU A 96 -6.10 -19.27 -0.28
N THR A 97 -6.77 -18.21 0.16
CA THR A 97 -8.15 -18.28 0.64
C THR A 97 -9.18 -18.34 -0.48
N ALA A 98 -8.93 -17.69 -1.63
CA ALA A 98 -9.76 -17.80 -2.83
C ALA A 98 -9.85 -19.23 -3.35
N LEU A 99 -8.77 -19.99 -3.25
CA LEU A 99 -8.76 -21.41 -3.64
C LEU A 99 -9.33 -22.33 -2.54
N SER A 100 -9.29 -21.91 -1.27
CA SER A 100 -9.58 -22.80 -0.13
C SER A 100 -10.91 -23.55 -0.20
N ILE A 101 -12.03 -22.95 -0.62
CA ILE A 101 -13.34 -23.63 -0.69
C ILE A 101 -13.51 -24.37 -2.02
N VAL A 102 -12.96 -23.83 -3.10
CA VAL A 102 -13.23 -24.32 -4.46
C VAL A 102 -12.34 -25.51 -4.82
N SER A 103 -11.15 -25.61 -4.24
CA SER A 103 -10.25 -26.74 -4.45
C SER A 103 -10.64 -27.99 -3.65
N GLU A 104 -11.37 -27.80 -2.57
CA GLU A 104 -11.82 -28.89 -1.72
C GLU A 104 -13.11 -29.52 -2.29
N LYS A 105 -12.96 -30.68 -2.92
CA LYS A 105 -14.11 -31.54 -3.23
C LYS A 105 -14.57 -32.22 -1.94
N PRO A 106 -15.81 -31.98 -1.46
CA PRO A 106 -16.29 -32.61 -0.24
C PRO A 106 -16.30 -34.13 -0.44
N LEU A 107 -15.65 -34.86 0.47
CA LEU A 107 -15.70 -36.31 0.44
C LEU A 107 -17.16 -36.77 0.67
N PRO A 108 -17.64 -37.84 0.00
CA PRO A 108 -19.01 -38.33 0.21
C PRO A 108 -19.34 -38.65 1.67
N ARG A 109 -18.32 -39.00 2.47
CA ARG A 109 -18.42 -39.27 3.91
C ARG A 109 -18.53 -38.01 4.79
N MET A 110 -18.17 -36.82 4.28
CA MET A 110 -18.36 -35.55 5.00
C MET A 110 -19.79 -35.01 4.83
N LEU A 111 -20.50 -35.41 3.78
CA LEU A 111 -21.90 -35.01 3.55
C LEU A 111 -22.87 -35.63 4.56
N ILE A 112 -22.47 -36.73 5.21
CA ILE A 112 -23.28 -37.44 6.22
C ILE A 112 -23.00 -36.97 7.66
N THR A 113 -21.96 -36.16 7.88
CA THR A 113 -21.68 -35.53 9.18
C THR A 113 -22.41 -34.18 9.27
N PRO A 114 -23.22 -33.94 10.34
CA PRO A 114 -23.94 -32.68 10.52
C PRO A 114 -22.96 -31.58 10.95
N THR A 115 -22.09 -31.14 10.05
CA THR A 115 -21.11 -30.08 10.30
C THR A 115 -21.77 -28.75 9.97
N ALA A 116 -21.74 -27.79 10.89
CA ALA A 116 -22.35 -26.50 10.61
C ALA A 116 -21.51 -25.75 9.58
N LYS A 117 -22.16 -25.11 8.59
CA LYS A 117 -21.48 -24.26 7.58
C LYS A 117 -20.55 -23.21 8.22
N ARG A 118 -20.88 -22.73 9.42
CA ARG A 118 -20.06 -21.79 10.20
C ARG A 118 -18.73 -22.38 10.65
N GLU A 119 -18.72 -23.65 11.05
CA GLU A 119 -17.52 -24.33 11.55
C GLU A 119 -16.50 -24.55 10.41
N ILE A 120 -16.98 -24.87 9.21
CA ILE A 120 -16.14 -25.00 8.00
C ILE A 120 -15.51 -23.66 7.62
N LEU A 121 -16.26 -22.56 7.70
CA LEU A 121 -15.72 -21.24 7.41
C LEU A 121 -14.68 -20.83 8.46
N LEU A 122 -14.98 -21.05 9.74
CA LEU A 122 -14.07 -20.75 10.85
C LEU A 122 -12.77 -21.54 10.77
N SER A 123 -12.82 -22.84 10.45
CA SER A 123 -11.61 -23.65 10.31
C SER A 123 -10.71 -23.13 9.19
N LYS A 124 -11.29 -22.67 8.07
CA LYS A 124 -10.54 -22.06 6.97
C LYS A 124 -9.94 -20.72 7.36
N ILE A 125 -10.68 -19.87 8.07
CA ILE A 125 -10.14 -18.61 8.58
C ILE A 125 -8.93 -18.91 9.48
N ILE A 126 -9.09 -19.79 10.47
CA ILE A 126 -8.04 -20.14 11.42
C ILE A 126 -6.81 -20.71 10.70
N ALA A 127 -6.99 -21.68 9.79
CA ALA A 127 -5.89 -22.29 9.05
C ALA A 127 -5.11 -21.26 8.21
N ASN A 128 -5.83 -20.39 7.49
CA ASN A 128 -5.18 -19.36 6.68
C ASN A 128 -4.58 -18.24 7.53
N SER A 129 -5.15 -17.93 8.70
CA SER A 129 -4.56 -16.98 9.66
C SER A 129 -3.21 -17.46 10.20
N VAL A 130 -3.02 -18.76 10.42
CA VAL A 130 -1.72 -19.31 10.82
C VAL A 130 -0.68 -19.08 9.72
N ILE A 131 -1.04 -19.36 8.46
CA ILE A 131 -0.14 -19.15 7.30
C ILE A 131 0.16 -17.66 7.12
N MET A 132 -0.82 -16.78 7.30
CA MET A 132 -0.63 -15.33 7.28
C MET A 132 0.31 -14.85 8.38
N ILE A 133 0.14 -15.33 9.62
CA ILE A 133 1.04 -14.99 10.74
C ILE A 133 2.46 -15.43 10.42
N MET A 134 2.64 -16.64 9.87
CA MET A 134 3.94 -17.14 9.45
C MET A 134 4.60 -16.24 8.39
N GLN A 135 3.85 -15.83 7.37
CA GLN A 135 4.34 -14.89 6.34
C GLN A 135 4.68 -13.51 6.92
N ALA A 136 3.85 -12.97 7.81
CA ALA A 136 4.12 -11.71 8.48
C ALA A 136 5.38 -11.79 9.36
N THR A 137 5.60 -12.92 10.04
CA THR A 137 6.83 -13.14 10.83
C THR A 137 8.07 -13.27 9.95
N GLU A 138 7.96 -13.93 8.79
CA GLU A 138 9.06 -14.03 7.83
C GLU A 138 9.48 -12.64 7.36
N ILE A 139 8.51 -11.82 6.95
CA ILE A 139 8.75 -10.42 6.57
C ILE A 139 9.39 -9.64 7.71
N PHE A 140 8.88 -9.77 8.94
CA PHE A 140 9.43 -9.09 10.12
C PHE A 140 10.89 -9.51 10.39
N THR A 141 11.21 -10.80 10.24
CA THR A 141 12.60 -11.26 10.40
C THR A 141 13.51 -10.72 9.30
N LEU A 142 13.05 -10.74 8.05
CA LEU A 142 13.83 -10.22 6.92
C LEU A 142 14.09 -8.72 7.05
N THR A 143 13.10 -7.92 7.47
CA THR A 143 13.31 -6.48 7.67
C THR A 143 14.28 -6.20 8.81
N ALA A 144 14.27 -7.01 9.88
CA ALA A 144 15.23 -6.92 10.97
C ALA A 144 16.67 -7.33 10.57
N PHE A 145 16.82 -8.33 9.69
CA PHE A 145 18.13 -8.81 9.23
C PHE A 145 18.74 -7.97 8.11
N PHE A 146 17.93 -7.51 7.16
CA PHE A 146 18.38 -6.74 6.00
C PHE A 146 18.39 -5.21 6.23
N GLY A 147 18.01 -4.75 7.43
CA GLY A 147 18.11 -3.35 7.81
C GLY A 147 17.15 -2.45 7.03
N LEU A 148 15.85 -2.72 7.09
CA LEU A 148 14.86 -1.72 6.66
C LEU A 148 15.01 -0.50 7.57
N TYR A 149 15.33 0.66 7.00
CA TYR A 149 15.34 1.91 7.74
C TYR A 149 13.90 2.30 8.04
N SER A 150 13.47 2.00 9.26
CA SER A 150 12.17 2.38 9.78
C SER A 150 12.38 3.37 10.92
N LEU A 151 11.87 4.59 10.75
CA LEU A 151 11.86 5.60 11.81
C LEU A 151 10.91 5.21 12.95
N GLY A 152 9.85 4.46 12.64
CA GLY A 152 8.89 3.93 13.61
C GLY A 152 9.20 2.51 14.08
N SER A 153 8.39 2.04 15.03
CA SER A 153 8.53 0.69 15.58
C SER A 153 8.15 -0.40 14.56
N LEU A 154 9.06 -1.35 14.33
CA LEU A 154 8.81 -2.55 13.50
C LEU A 154 7.61 -3.37 13.99
N PHE A 155 7.27 -3.27 15.29
CA PHE A 155 6.08 -3.93 15.85
C PHE A 155 4.78 -3.35 15.29
N TYR A 156 4.71 -2.03 15.06
CA TYR A 156 3.55 -1.41 14.44
C TYR A 156 3.39 -1.85 12.99
N LEU A 157 4.51 -1.92 12.25
CA LEU A 157 4.52 -2.46 10.89
C LEU A 157 3.98 -3.90 10.87
N TYR A 158 4.46 -4.77 11.77
CA TYR A 158 3.98 -6.15 11.89
C TYR A 158 2.47 -6.24 12.13
N LEU A 159 1.91 -5.39 12.98
CA LEU A 159 0.48 -5.36 13.25
C LEU A 159 -0.35 -4.91 12.04
N VAL A 160 0.11 -3.90 11.28
CA VAL A 160 -0.58 -3.48 10.04
C VAL A 160 -0.55 -4.60 9.00
N LEU A 161 0.58 -5.30 8.88
CA LEU A 161 0.72 -6.47 8.00
C LEU A 161 -0.25 -7.60 8.36
N ILE A 162 -0.49 -7.85 9.65
CA ILE A 162 -1.52 -8.79 10.09
C ILE A 162 -2.93 -8.31 9.71
N MET A 163 -3.23 -7.03 9.93
CA MET A 163 -4.56 -6.48 9.62
C MET A 163 -4.87 -6.56 8.12
N ILE A 164 -3.92 -6.18 7.26
CA ILE A 164 -4.12 -6.27 5.81
C ILE A 164 -4.19 -7.71 5.32
N GLY A 165 -3.39 -8.62 5.90
CA GLY A 165 -3.48 -10.05 5.62
C GLY A 165 -4.84 -10.63 6.01
N PHE A 166 -5.40 -10.21 7.15
CA PHE A 166 -6.74 -10.62 7.56
C PHE A 166 -7.81 -10.12 6.60
N SER A 167 -7.67 -8.89 6.09
CA SER A 167 -8.54 -8.38 5.03
C SER A 167 -8.42 -9.22 3.75
N GLY A 168 -7.20 -9.64 3.38
CA GLY A 168 -6.96 -10.54 2.26
C GLY A 168 -7.67 -11.88 2.43
N ILE A 169 -7.63 -12.46 3.64
CA ILE A 169 -8.37 -13.69 3.96
C ILE A 169 -9.87 -13.51 3.76
N CYS A 170 -10.44 -12.41 4.23
CA CYS A 170 -11.88 -12.13 4.12
C CYS A 170 -12.31 -11.95 2.66
N MET A 171 -11.53 -11.20 1.88
CA MET A 171 -11.78 -10.99 0.45
C MET A 171 -11.63 -12.28 -0.37
N GLY A 172 -10.59 -13.07 -0.10
CA GLY A 172 -10.38 -14.34 -0.79
C GLY A 172 -11.47 -15.35 -0.44
N LEU A 173 -11.91 -15.44 0.81
CA LEU A 173 -13.07 -16.26 1.18
C LEU A 173 -14.33 -15.83 0.43
N PHE A 174 -14.59 -14.53 0.32
CA PHE A 174 -15.72 -14.04 -0.48
C PHE A 174 -15.65 -14.55 -1.94
N ILE A 175 -14.49 -14.42 -2.60
CA ILE A 175 -14.29 -14.95 -3.96
C ILE A 175 -14.51 -16.46 -4.02
N SER A 176 -13.95 -17.20 -3.07
CA SER A 176 -14.06 -18.67 -2.99
C SER A 176 -15.51 -19.13 -2.84
N THR A 177 -16.33 -18.36 -2.12
CA THR A 177 -17.75 -18.68 -1.95
C THR A 177 -18.56 -18.43 -3.23
N VAL A 178 -18.28 -17.35 -3.95
CA VAL A 178 -19.03 -16.95 -5.16
C VAL A 178 -18.61 -17.77 -6.39
N SER A 179 -17.36 -18.23 -6.44
CA SER A 179 -16.84 -18.97 -7.59
C SER A 179 -17.23 -20.46 -7.58
N PRO A 180 -17.63 -21.03 -8.73
CA PRO A 180 -17.92 -22.45 -8.87
C PRO A 180 -16.69 -23.31 -9.20
N THR A 181 -15.68 -22.75 -9.86
CA THR A 181 -14.49 -23.49 -10.32
C THR A 181 -13.20 -22.81 -9.89
N GLU A 182 -12.12 -23.59 -9.71
CA GLU A 182 -10.81 -23.05 -9.28
C GLU A 182 -10.31 -22.00 -10.27
N GLN A 183 -10.48 -22.27 -11.57
CA GLN A 183 -10.10 -21.34 -12.63
C GLN A 183 -10.91 -20.04 -12.56
N GLY A 184 -12.22 -20.10 -12.27
CA GLY A 184 -13.06 -18.93 -12.07
C GLY A 184 -12.65 -18.12 -10.84
N ALA A 185 -12.31 -18.79 -9.73
CA ALA A 185 -11.81 -18.15 -8.51
C ALA A 185 -10.49 -17.41 -8.76
N ASN A 186 -9.55 -18.06 -9.47
CA ASN A 186 -8.27 -17.44 -9.80
C ASN A 186 -8.42 -16.21 -10.70
N GLN A 187 -9.35 -16.25 -11.68
CA GLN A 187 -9.64 -15.09 -12.54
C GLN A 187 -10.26 -13.94 -11.74
N MET A 188 -11.24 -14.22 -10.87
CA MET A 188 -11.84 -13.21 -10.00
C MET A 188 -10.82 -12.60 -9.04
N TYR A 189 -9.95 -13.43 -8.46
CA TYR A 189 -8.82 -12.98 -7.65
C TYR A 189 -7.91 -12.02 -8.43
N MET A 190 -7.46 -12.41 -9.63
CA MET A 190 -6.58 -11.56 -10.44
C MET A 190 -7.23 -10.23 -10.80
N MET A 191 -8.51 -10.24 -11.20
CA MET A 191 -9.26 -9.01 -11.48
C MET A 191 -9.34 -8.10 -10.25
N MET A 192 -9.71 -8.66 -9.11
CA MET A 192 -9.86 -7.91 -7.87
C MET A 192 -8.51 -7.38 -7.36
N LEU A 193 -7.43 -8.15 -7.50
CA LEU A 193 -6.08 -7.73 -7.15
C LEU A 193 -5.63 -6.53 -8.00
N ILE A 194 -5.85 -6.56 -9.31
CA ILE A 194 -5.51 -5.45 -10.21
C ILE A 194 -6.26 -4.17 -9.80
N ILE A 195 -7.56 -4.28 -9.51
CA ILE A 195 -8.37 -3.15 -9.04
C ILE A 195 -7.82 -2.61 -7.72
N ILE A 196 -7.54 -3.50 -6.76
CA ILE A 196 -6.98 -3.11 -5.46
C ILE A 196 -5.65 -2.35 -5.65
N ILE A 197 -4.73 -2.87 -6.48
CA ILE A 197 -3.42 -2.24 -6.68
C ILE A 197 -3.54 -0.87 -7.33
N ILE A 198 -4.30 -0.76 -8.43
CA ILE A 198 -4.44 0.50 -9.18
C ILE A 198 -5.15 1.58 -8.36
N PHE A 199 -6.24 1.22 -7.68
CA PHE A 199 -7.10 2.17 -6.96
C PHE A 199 -6.75 2.32 -5.48
N SER A 200 -5.72 1.65 -4.96
CA SER A 200 -5.30 1.81 -3.56
C SER A 200 -4.64 3.16 -3.24
N GLY A 201 -4.40 4.03 -4.21
CA GLY A 201 -3.65 5.27 -3.98
C GLY A 201 -2.13 5.06 -3.92
N THR A 202 -1.68 3.82 -4.10
CA THR A 202 -0.26 3.42 -3.98
C THR A 202 0.55 3.74 -5.24
N ILE A 203 -0.05 3.57 -6.42
CA ILE A 203 0.57 3.89 -7.73
C ILE A 203 0.18 5.29 -8.18
N ILE A 204 -1.09 5.66 -7.96
CA ILE A 204 -1.65 6.95 -8.35
C ILE A 204 -1.93 7.72 -7.05
N PRO A 205 -1.30 8.88 -6.81
CA PRO A 205 -1.54 9.65 -5.60
C PRO A 205 -3.02 9.95 -5.40
N ALA A 206 -3.52 9.78 -4.18
CA ALA A 206 -4.93 10.01 -3.84
C ALA A 206 -5.38 11.45 -4.12
N GLU A 207 -4.45 12.41 -4.07
CA GLU A 207 -4.67 13.83 -4.35
C GLU A 207 -4.91 14.12 -5.83
N SER A 208 -4.38 13.27 -6.71
CA SER A 208 -4.57 13.38 -8.16
C SER A 208 -5.91 12.79 -8.61
N LEU A 209 -6.63 12.08 -7.74
CA LEU A 209 -7.89 11.43 -8.05
C LEU A 209 -9.07 12.36 -7.79
N GLY A 210 -9.98 12.48 -8.76
CA GLY A 210 -11.23 13.23 -8.59
C GLY A 210 -12.08 12.68 -7.44
N SER A 211 -13.00 13.50 -6.91
CA SER A 211 -13.82 13.18 -5.74
C SER A 211 -14.53 11.82 -5.81
N SER A 212 -15.02 11.43 -7.00
CA SER A 212 -15.67 10.13 -7.22
C SER A 212 -14.73 8.94 -7.05
N MET A 213 -13.46 9.06 -7.47
CA MET A 213 -12.50 7.97 -7.35
C MET A 213 -11.95 7.84 -5.94
N ARG A 214 -11.94 8.91 -5.16
CA ARG A 214 -11.53 8.86 -3.75
C ARG A 214 -12.40 7.92 -2.91
N ILE A 215 -13.71 7.88 -3.20
CA ILE A 215 -14.65 6.94 -2.59
C ILE A 215 -14.23 5.48 -2.84
N VAL A 216 -13.68 5.18 -4.01
CA VAL A 216 -13.21 3.82 -4.34
C VAL A 216 -11.99 3.46 -3.50
N ILE A 217 -11.04 4.39 -3.33
CA ILE A 217 -9.85 4.20 -2.48
C ILE A 217 -10.27 3.89 -1.04
N ASP A 218 -11.23 4.65 -0.51
CA ASP A 218 -11.69 4.55 0.89
C ASP A 218 -12.40 3.20 1.18
N VAL A 219 -12.84 2.48 0.14
CA VAL A 219 -13.45 1.14 0.27
C VAL A 219 -12.39 0.02 0.16
N LEU A 220 -11.15 0.36 -0.22
CA LEU A 220 -10.09 -0.62 -0.42
C LEU A 220 -9.16 -0.68 0.80
N PRO A 221 -8.97 -1.87 1.40
CA PRO A 221 -8.16 -2.01 2.62
C PRO A 221 -6.69 -1.70 2.36
N LEU A 222 -6.22 -1.93 1.12
CA LEU A 222 -4.85 -1.65 0.72
C LEU A 222 -4.53 -0.15 0.81
N GLY A 223 -5.46 0.75 0.49
CA GLY A 223 -5.17 2.18 0.54
C GLY A 223 -4.89 2.68 1.95
N HIS A 224 -5.71 2.26 2.91
CA HIS A 224 -5.46 2.56 4.32
C HIS A 224 -4.19 1.90 4.87
N ALA A 225 -3.89 0.66 4.43
CA ALA A 225 -2.67 -0.04 4.86
C ALA A 225 -1.40 0.63 4.31
N SER A 226 -1.39 1.03 3.03
CA SER A 226 -0.25 1.71 2.41
C SER A 226 0.07 3.04 3.12
N ILE A 227 -0.96 3.82 3.48
CA ILE A 227 -0.78 5.07 4.25
C ILE A 227 -0.16 4.77 5.62
N LEU A 228 -0.73 3.82 6.38
CA LEU A 228 -0.22 3.44 7.70
C LEU A 228 1.24 2.95 7.65
N ILE A 229 1.59 2.12 6.67
CA ILE A 229 2.96 1.58 6.57
C ILE A 229 3.94 2.70 6.20
N SER A 230 3.55 3.60 5.29
CA SER A 230 4.36 4.78 4.94
C SER A 230 4.57 5.70 6.15
N ASP A 231 3.50 6.01 6.90
CA ASP A 231 3.57 6.83 8.11
C ASP A 231 4.46 6.22 9.20
N ILE A 232 4.41 4.89 9.39
CA ILE A 232 5.26 4.18 10.36
C ILE A 232 6.72 4.17 9.91
N THR A 233 6.99 3.85 8.64
CA THR A 233 8.36 3.64 8.16
C THR A 233 9.09 4.95 7.91
N MET A 234 8.40 5.95 7.33
CA MET A 234 9.02 7.18 6.81
C MET A 234 8.79 8.39 7.71
N ARG A 235 7.68 8.45 8.45
CA ARG A 235 7.40 9.55 9.40
C ARG A 235 7.61 9.14 10.86
N GLY A 236 7.76 7.85 11.15
CA GLY A 236 7.89 7.33 12.51
C GLY A 236 6.64 7.48 13.39
N LEU A 237 5.48 7.68 12.76
CA LEU A 237 4.21 7.89 13.47
C LEU A 237 3.65 6.59 14.04
N SER A 238 2.87 6.70 15.12
CA SER A 238 2.10 5.58 15.68
C SER A 238 0.84 5.30 14.85
N PHE A 239 0.02 4.33 15.28
CA PHE A 239 -1.25 4.03 14.60
C PHE A 239 -2.15 5.25 14.48
N ASN A 240 -2.56 5.54 13.25
CA ASN A 240 -3.74 6.35 13.00
C ASN A 240 -4.98 5.47 13.19
N ALA A 241 -5.76 5.78 14.24
CA ALA A 241 -6.94 5.00 14.61
C ALA A 241 -7.97 4.92 13.48
N GLU A 242 -8.11 5.97 12.66
CA GLU A 242 -9.09 6.02 11.58
C GLU A 242 -8.81 4.93 10.53
N HIS A 243 -7.57 4.87 10.04
CA HIS A 243 -7.17 3.86 9.05
C HIS A 243 -7.21 2.44 9.61
N VAL A 244 -6.82 2.25 10.87
CA VAL A 244 -6.93 0.94 11.54
C VAL A 244 -8.38 0.49 11.62
N ILE A 245 -9.30 1.38 12.03
CA ILE A 245 -10.73 1.08 12.10
C ILE A 245 -11.27 0.73 10.71
N MET A 246 -10.92 1.49 9.67
CA MET A 246 -11.40 1.25 8.31
C MET A 246 -10.94 -0.11 7.76
N ILE A 247 -9.68 -0.50 7.94
CA ILE A 247 -9.18 -1.82 7.50
C ILE A 247 -9.98 -2.95 8.15
N ASN A 248 -10.21 -2.86 9.46
CA ASN A 248 -10.96 -3.87 10.20
C ASN A 248 -12.44 -3.89 9.82
N LEU A 249 -13.04 -2.72 9.57
CA LEU A 249 -14.43 -2.59 9.14
C LEU A 249 -14.63 -3.21 7.75
N ILE A 250 -13.75 -2.90 6.80
CA ILE A 250 -13.76 -3.48 5.45
C ILE A 250 -13.60 -5.00 5.52
N SER A 251 -12.66 -5.50 6.34
CA SER A 251 -12.47 -6.93 6.57
C SER A 251 -13.76 -7.60 7.07
N LEU A 252 -14.43 -6.98 8.04
CA LEU A 252 -15.67 -7.46 8.62
C LEU A 252 -16.81 -7.48 7.60
N VAL A 253 -16.92 -6.46 6.74
CA VAL A 253 -17.90 -6.41 5.64
C VAL A 253 -17.69 -7.59 4.68
N PHE A 254 -16.45 -7.82 4.21
CA PHE A 254 -16.15 -8.95 3.32
C PHE A 254 -16.40 -10.30 3.99
N LEU A 255 -16.12 -10.43 5.28
CA LEU A 255 -16.38 -11.64 6.04
C LEU A 255 -17.90 -11.93 6.15
N ILE A 256 -18.72 -10.90 6.39
CA ILE A 256 -20.18 -11.02 6.39
C ILE A 256 -20.68 -11.42 4.99
N LEU A 257 -20.18 -10.77 3.94
CA LEU A 257 -20.55 -11.10 2.55
C LEU A 257 -20.19 -12.54 2.20
N ALA A 258 -18.99 -13.00 2.58
CA ALA A 258 -18.55 -14.39 2.40
C ALA A 258 -19.46 -15.36 3.14
N TYR A 259 -19.81 -15.06 4.39
CA TYR A 259 -20.71 -15.89 5.18
C TYR A 259 -22.11 -15.99 4.55
N ILE A 260 -22.67 -14.87 4.09
CA ILE A 260 -23.97 -14.82 3.41
C ILE A 260 -23.92 -15.64 2.11
N ALA A 261 -22.91 -15.41 1.26
CA ALA A 261 -22.74 -16.13 0.01
C ALA A 261 -22.60 -17.65 0.23
N TYR A 262 -21.83 -18.06 1.24
CA TYR A 262 -21.68 -19.47 1.60
C TYR A 262 -22.98 -20.12 2.11
N LYS A 263 -23.81 -19.35 2.82
CA LYS A 263 -25.12 -19.83 3.27
C LYS A 263 -26.02 -20.17 2.08
N PHE A 264 -26.03 -19.33 1.04
CA PHE A 264 -26.86 -19.49 -0.16
C PHE A 264 -26.29 -20.50 -1.18
N LYS A 265 -25.00 -20.83 -1.11
CA LYS A 265 -24.40 -21.88 -1.95
C LYS A 265 -25.10 -23.22 -1.71
N LYS A 266 -25.81 -23.72 -2.72
CA LYS A 266 -26.33 -25.09 -2.77
C LYS A 266 -25.13 -26.01 -2.98
N LEU A 267 -24.97 -26.99 -2.10
CA LEU A 267 -23.98 -28.06 -2.30
C LEU A 267 -24.56 -28.94 -3.41
N GLU A 268 -24.07 -28.77 -4.64
CA GLU A 268 -24.36 -29.73 -5.70
C GLU A 268 -23.64 -31.03 -5.36
N VAL A 269 -24.41 -32.11 -5.25
CA VAL A 269 -23.98 -33.48 -4.97
C VAL A 269 -23.61 -34.17 -6.27
#